data_AF-A0A432J184-F1
#
_entry.id   AF-A0A432J184-F1
#
_cell.length_a   1.000
_cell.length_b   1.000
_cell.length_c   1.000
_cell.angle_alpha   90.00
_cell.angle_beta   90.00
_cell.angle_gamma   90.00
#
_symmetry.space_group_name_H-M   'P 1'
#
loop_
_entity.id
_entity.type
_entity.pdbx_description
1 polymer ?
#
loop_
_entity_poly.entity_id
_entity_poly.type
_entity_poly.pdbx_seq_one_letter_code
_entity_poly.pdbx_strand_id
1 'polypeptide(L)'
;FVDKIEAQAKQQGILQGVYVISLQPIHHFQQEKDLLSQHLLQYIRETRSVDKSPSQAVFQQGHARWVIRKIAGDSDNNYVGEIISFDGKGEGEAFQELCVLLQRALSAKATKLRRLTLPIILLLLDRYHYVDPPEWQTCAQRLFGCQQFHTVACVTEQGTKILCSIEHQWVFSG
;
A
#
# COMPACT_ATOMS: atom_id res chain seq x y z
N PHE A 1 -14.26 14.64 -12.90
CA PHE A 1 -13.65 14.02 -14.09
C PHE A 1 -14.15 12.60 -14.23
N VAL A 2 -14.12 11.83 -13.14
CA VAL A 2 -14.64 10.45 -13.08
C VAL A 2 -16.10 10.34 -13.52
N ASP A 3 -16.98 11.28 -13.17
CA ASP A 3 -18.38 11.28 -13.67
C ASP A 3 -18.47 11.27 -15.21
N LYS A 4 -17.52 11.93 -15.90
CA LYS A 4 -17.48 11.94 -17.37
C LYS A 4 -17.03 10.59 -17.92
N ILE A 5 -16.08 9.93 -17.25
CA ILE A 5 -15.65 8.57 -17.59
C ILE A 5 -16.81 7.59 -17.40
N GLU A 6 -17.54 7.69 -16.30
CA GLU A 6 -18.72 6.88 -16.04
C GLU A 6 -19.78 7.10 -17.13
N ALA A 7 -20.15 8.35 -17.40
CA ALA A 7 -21.14 8.69 -18.41
C ALA A 7 -20.74 8.15 -19.80
N GLN A 8 -19.47 8.29 -20.17
CA GLN A 8 -18.96 7.81 -21.45
C GLN A 8 -18.92 6.27 -21.51
N ALA A 9 -18.55 5.59 -20.43
CA ALA A 9 -18.56 4.13 -20.36
C ALA A 9 -20.00 3.57 -20.43
N LYS A 10 -20.97 4.24 -19.79
CA LYS A 10 -22.40 3.94 -19.91
C LYS A 10 -22.90 4.15 -21.34
N GLN A 11 -22.56 5.28 -21.97
CA GLN A 11 -22.95 5.58 -23.34
C GLN A 11 -22.40 4.56 -24.36
N GLN A 12 -21.18 4.05 -24.13
CA GLN A 12 -20.57 3.02 -24.97
C GLN A 12 -21.07 1.59 -24.67
N GLY A 13 -21.89 1.39 -23.64
CA GLY A 13 -22.35 0.06 -23.21
C GLY A 13 -21.21 -0.84 -22.71
N ILE A 14 -20.12 -0.25 -22.20
CA ILE A 14 -18.95 -1.00 -21.70
C ILE A 14 -18.87 -1.05 -20.18
N LEU A 15 -19.69 -0.26 -19.47
CA LEU A 15 -19.70 -0.24 -18.01
C LEU A 15 -20.52 -1.41 -17.46
N GLN A 16 -19.83 -2.40 -16.89
CA GLN A 16 -20.43 -3.55 -16.21
C GLN A 16 -19.69 -3.82 -14.90
N GLY A 17 -20.39 -3.70 -13.78
CA GLY A 17 -19.87 -3.82 -12.43
C GLY A 17 -19.47 -2.49 -11.79
N VAL A 18 -18.74 -2.61 -10.67
CA VAL A 18 -18.26 -1.49 -9.87
C VAL A 18 -16.75 -1.31 -10.05
N TYR A 19 -16.38 -0.10 -10.44
CA TYR A 19 -15.00 0.32 -10.62
C TYR A 19 -14.62 1.36 -9.57
N VAL A 20 -13.38 1.31 -9.11
CA VAL A 20 -12.82 2.29 -8.17
C VAL A 20 -11.56 2.86 -8.77
N ILE A 21 -11.48 4.19 -8.82
CA ILE A 21 -10.28 4.92 -9.22
C ILE A 21 -9.68 5.58 -7.97
N SER A 22 -8.47 5.18 -7.62
CA SER A 22 -7.66 5.86 -6.62
C SER A 22 -6.90 7.00 -7.28
N LEU A 23 -7.12 8.21 -6.80
CA LEU A 23 -6.62 9.46 -7.35
C LEU A 23 -5.60 10.10 -6.40
N GLN A 24 -4.45 10.48 -6.94
CA GLN A 24 -3.50 11.39 -6.30
C GLN A 24 -3.38 12.69 -7.12
N PRO A 25 -3.10 13.86 -6.52
CA PRO A 25 -2.95 15.09 -7.29
C PRO A 25 -1.88 14.96 -8.40
N ILE A 26 -2.24 15.30 -9.64
CA ILE A 26 -1.34 15.30 -10.80
C ILE A 26 -0.99 16.75 -11.15
N HIS A 27 0.31 17.06 -11.18
CA HIS A 27 0.78 18.32 -11.74
C HIS A 27 0.47 18.36 -13.24
N HIS A 28 -0.10 19.47 -13.71
CA HIS A 28 -0.51 19.62 -15.11
C HIS A 28 -1.60 18.62 -15.57
N PHE A 29 -2.52 18.21 -14.69
CA PHE A 29 -3.65 17.31 -15.00
C PHE A 29 -4.34 17.58 -16.36
N GLN A 30 -4.48 18.86 -16.74
CA GLN A 30 -5.10 19.25 -18.00
C GLN A 30 -4.38 18.69 -19.25
N GLN A 31 -3.06 18.47 -19.18
CA GLN A 31 -2.25 17.90 -20.27
C GLN A 31 -2.42 16.37 -20.36
N GLU A 32 -2.59 15.70 -19.22
CA GLU A 32 -2.71 14.24 -19.11
C GLU A 32 -4.14 13.73 -19.26
N LYS A 33 -5.12 14.63 -19.22
CA LYS A 33 -6.55 14.34 -19.11
C LYS A 33 -7.07 13.39 -20.20
N ASP A 34 -6.66 13.58 -21.44
CA ASP A 34 -7.15 12.78 -22.56
C ASP A 34 -6.55 11.37 -22.52
N LEU A 35 -5.25 11.25 -22.22
CA LEU A 35 -4.57 9.98 -22.06
C LEU A 35 -5.15 9.18 -20.88
N LEU A 36 -5.36 9.83 -19.74
CA LEU A 36 -6.02 9.25 -18.57
C LEU A 36 -7.41 8.70 -18.92
N SER A 37 -8.20 9.48 -19.67
CA SER A 37 -9.54 9.07 -20.10
C SER A 37 -9.48 7.81 -20.96
N GLN A 38 -8.55 7.77 -21.91
CA GLN A 38 -8.35 6.60 -22.78
C GLN A 38 -7.96 5.36 -21.99
N HIS A 39 -6.99 5.47 -21.07
CA HIS A 39 -6.54 4.34 -20.24
C HIS A 39 -7.65 3.82 -19.33
N LEU A 40 -8.43 4.70 -18.71
CA LEU A 40 -9.55 4.31 -17.85
C LEU A 40 -10.65 3.57 -18.62
N LEU A 41 -11.05 4.11 -19.78
CA LEU A 41 -12.07 3.48 -20.62
C LEU A 41 -11.58 2.16 -21.22
N GLN A 42 -10.30 2.08 -21.57
CA GLN A 42 -9.68 0.84 -22.05
C GLN A 42 -9.71 -0.24 -20.97
N TYR A 43 -9.32 0.09 -19.75
CA TYR A 43 -9.40 -0.85 -18.63
C TYR A 43 -10.82 -1.36 -18.38
N ILE A 44 -11.82 -0.46 -18.37
CA ILE A 44 -13.23 -0.84 -18.20
C ILE A 44 -13.65 -1.82 -19.31
N ARG A 45 -13.28 -1.53 -20.57
CA ARG A 45 -13.59 -2.37 -21.72
C ARG A 45 -12.98 -3.77 -21.62
N GLU A 46 -11.71 -3.86 -21.23
CA GLU A 46 -10.97 -5.12 -21.11
C GLU A 46 -11.48 -5.98 -19.96
N THR A 47 -11.96 -5.36 -18.88
CA THR A 47 -12.36 -6.05 -17.65
C THR A 47 -13.88 -6.20 -17.49
N ARG A 48 -14.68 -5.86 -18.51
CA ARG A 48 -16.15 -5.92 -18.43
C ARG A 48 -16.68 -7.32 -18.10
N SER A 49 -16.05 -8.36 -18.64
CA SER A 49 -16.52 -9.76 -18.55
C SER A 49 -15.98 -10.52 -17.33
N VAL A 50 -15.13 -9.92 -16.51
CA VAL A 50 -14.60 -10.54 -15.29
C VAL A 50 -15.30 -9.98 -14.05
N ASP A 51 -15.48 -10.79 -13.01
CA ASP A 51 -16.11 -10.33 -11.76
C ASP A 51 -15.23 -9.30 -11.04
N LYS A 52 -13.96 -9.63 -10.85
CA LYS A 52 -12.96 -8.75 -10.23
C LYS A 52 -11.73 -8.69 -11.10
N SER A 53 -11.03 -7.56 -11.05
CA SER A 53 -9.78 -7.36 -11.77
C SER A 53 -8.77 -6.66 -10.86
N PRO A 54 -7.49 -7.07 -10.89
CA PRO A 54 -6.46 -6.42 -10.09
C PRO A 54 -6.30 -4.95 -10.46
N SER A 55 -5.75 -4.20 -9.51
CA SER A 55 -5.37 -2.80 -9.67
C SER A 55 -4.40 -2.62 -10.85
N GLN A 56 -4.72 -1.70 -11.75
CA GLN A 56 -3.86 -1.27 -12.86
C GLN A 56 -3.52 0.20 -12.72
N ALA A 57 -2.23 0.55 -12.85
CA ALA A 57 -1.81 1.93 -12.94
C ALA A 57 -2.24 2.51 -14.29
N VAL A 58 -3.01 3.60 -14.28
CA VAL A 58 -3.39 4.35 -15.50
C VAL A 58 -2.51 5.57 -15.71
N PHE A 59 -1.79 6.00 -14.67
CA PHE A 59 -0.80 7.05 -14.70
C PHE A 59 0.19 6.87 -13.55
N GLN A 60 1.46 7.19 -13.82
CA GLN A 60 2.52 7.18 -12.83
C GLN A 60 3.61 8.20 -13.22
N GLN A 61 3.79 9.24 -12.40
CA GLN A 61 4.86 10.21 -12.56
C GLN A 61 5.38 10.65 -11.19
N GLY A 62 6.63 10.29 -10.87
CA GLY A 62 7.19 10.52 -9.54
C GLY A 62 6.36 9.82 -8.46
N HIS A 63 5.83 10.60 -7.51
CA HIS A 63 4.95 10.12 -6.44
C HIS A 63 3.45 10.19 -6.78
N ALA A 64 3.07 10.75 -7.93
CA ALA A 64 1.67 10.82 -8.33
C ALA A 64 1.31 9.55 -9.12
N ARG A 65 0.31 8.82 -8.64
CA ARG A 65 -0.18 7.58 -9.23
C ARG A 65 -1.70 7.56 -9.23
N TRP A 66 -2.27 7.24 -10.40
CA TRP A 66 -3.68 6.89 -10.50
C TRP A 66 -3.81 5.40 -10.77
N VAL A 67 -4.73 4.77 -10.05
CA VAL A 67 -4.95 3.32 -10.13
C VAL A 67 -6.43 3.07 -10.30
N ILE A 68 -6.79 2.18 -11.21
CA ILE A 68 -8.17 1.68 -11.36
C ILE A 68 -8.21 0.21 -10.99
N ARG A 69 -9.29 -0.23 -10.33
CA ARG A 69 -9.60 -1.64 -10.11
C ARG A 69 -11.08 -1.92 -10.27
N LYS A 70 -11.43 -3.15 -10.66
CA LYS A 70 -12.80 -3.65 -10.65
C LYS A 70 -13.04 -4.46 -9.39
N ILE A 71 -14.02 -4.06 -8.57
CA ILE A 71 -14.28 -4.68 -7.27
C ILE A 71 -15.48 -5.65 -7.26
N ALA A 72 -16.35 -5.56 -8.26
CA ALA A 72 -17.49 -6.46 -8.50
C ALA A 72 -17.91 -6.39 -9.97
N GLY A 73 -18.37 -7.48 -10.58
CA GLY A 73 -18.76 -7.53 -11.98
C GLY A 73 -20.21 -7.88 -12.24
N ASP A 74 -20.88 -8.54 -11.30
CA ASP A 74 -22.31 -8.79 -11.33
C ASP A 74 -22.99 -8.05 -10.17
N SER A 75 -23.28 -6.78 -10.41
CA SER A 75 -23.97 -5.91 -9.46
C SER A 75 -25.11 -5.20 -10.14
N ASP A 76 -26.26 -5.10 -9.46
CA ASP A 76 -27.39 -4.27 -9.89
C ASP A 76 -26.99 -2.79 -10.09
N ASN A 77 -25.84 -2.39 -9.54
CA ASN A 77 -25.26 -1.06 -9.67
C ASN A 77 -24.00 -1.08 -10.54
N ASN A 78 -24.06 -0.38 -11.68
CA ASN A 78 -22.92 -0.12 -12.56
C ASN A 78 -22.44 1.33 -12.38
N TYR A 79 -21.29 1.53 -11.75
CA TYR A 79 -20.74 2.86 -11.48
C TYR A 79 -19.21 2.88 -11.37
N VAL A 80 -18.64 4.07 -11.47
CA VAL A 80 -17.21 4.33 -11.28
C VAL A 80 -17.07 5.27 -10.09
N GLY A 81 -16.62 4.73 -8.95
CA GLY A 81 -16.31 5.51 -7.77
C GLY A 81 -14.89 6.07 -7.81
N GLU A 82 -14.68 7.19 -7.12
CA GLU A 82 -13.35 7.75 -6.88
C GLU A 82 -12.99 7.71 -5.40
N ILE A 83 -11.73 7.44 -5.12
CA ILE A 83 -11.11 7.60 -3.80
C ILE A 83 -9.99 8.62 -3.99
N ILE A 84 -10.11 9.77 -3.34
CA ILE A 84 -9.07 10.78 -3.38
C ILE A 84 -8.15 10.57 -2.19
N SER A 85 -6.93 10.11 -2.49
CA SER A 85 -5.86 10.01 -1.51
C SER A 85 -5.11 11.34 -1.47
N PHE A 86 -5.49 12.22 -0.54
CA PHE A 86 -4.75 13.47 -0.30
C PHE A 86 -3.41 13.22 0.40
N ASP A 87 -3.34 12.16 1.23
CA ASP A 87 -2.13 11.66 1.90
C ASP A 87 -2.10 10.12 1.96
N GLY A 88 -3.03 9.46 1.27
CA GLY A 88 -3.16 8.01 1.25
C GLY A 88 -2.06 7.40 0.39
N LYS A 89 -0.90 7.14 1.00
CA LYS A 89 0.15 6.27 0.46
C LYS A 89 -0.54 5.02 -0.06
N GLY A 90 -0.37 4.71 -1.35
CA GLY A 90 -0.91 3.45 -1.87
C GLY A 90 -0.38 2.27 -1.04
N GLU A 91 -1.08 1.14 -0.99
CA GLU A 91 -0.68 -0.04 -0.20
C GLU A 91 0.83 -0.38 -0.36
N GLY A 92 1.38 -0.26 -1.58
CA GLY A 92 2.82 -0.46 -1.81
C GLY A 92 3.74 0.67 -1.32
N GLU A 93 3.28 1.92 -1.28
CA GLU A 93 4.04 3.07 -0.77
C GLU A 93 4.08 3.07 0.76
N ALA A 94 2.97 2.71 1.41
CA ALA A 94 2.90 2.58 2.86
C ALA A 94 3.88 1.50 3.35
N PHE A 95 3.93 0.36 2.65
CA PHE A 95 4.90 -0.71 2.90
C PHE A 95 6.36 -0.26 2.69
N GLN A 96 6.66 0.41 1.57
CA GLN A 96 8.02 0.89 1.29
C GLN A 96 8.48 1.89 2.34
N GLU A 97 7.62 2.82 2.73
CA GLU A 97 7.94 3.80 3.75
C GLU A 97 8.11 3.16 5.13
N LEU A 98 7.26 2.19 5.49
CA LEU A 98 7.44 1.39 6.70
C LEU A 98 8.87 0.82 6.74
N CYS A 99 9.35 0.26 5.63
CA CYS A 99 10.70 -0.28 5.57
C CYS A 99 11.81 0.76 5.69
N VAL A 100 11.63 1.94 5.10
CA VAL A 100 12.57 3.05 5.28
C VAL A 100 12.60 3.52 6.74
N LEU A 101 11.43 3.71 7.36
CA LEU A 101 11.31 4.15 8.75
C LEU A 101 11.90 3.12 9.71
N LEU A 102 11.56 1.84 9.51
CA LEU A 102 12.06 0.74 10.32
C LEU A 102 13.59 0.62 10.20
N GLN A 103 14.13 0.66 8.98
CA GLN A 103 15.58 0.62 8.76
C GLN A 103 16.30 1.80 9.44
N ARG A 104 15.75 3.02 9.32
CA ARG A 104 16.30 4.22 9.99
C ARG A 104 16.29 4.06 11.50
N ALA A 105 15.18 3.58 12.08
CA ALA A 105 15.06 3.37 13.51
C ALA A 105 16.07 2.32 14.02
N LEU A 106 16.18 1.18 13.32
CA LEU A 106 17.13 0.11 13.63
C LEU A 106 18.57 0.63 13.57
N SER A 107 18.98 1.25 12.46
CA SER A 107 20.35 1.76 12.29
C SER A 107 20.72 2.83 13.33
N ALA A 108 19.79 3.74 13.64
CA ALA A 108 20.01 4.76 14.66
C ALA A 108 20.19 4.14 16.06
N LYS A 109 19.38 3.13 16.41
CA LYS A 109 19.48 2.44 17.69
C LYS A 109 20.73 1.57 17.79
N ALA A 110 21.06 0.81 16.75
CA ALA A 110 22.26 -0.01 16.72
C ALA A 110 23.52 0.85 16.91
N THR A 111 23.59 2.00 16.22
CA THR A 111 24.70 2.94 16.38
C THR A 111 24.86 3.42 17.83
N LYS A 112 23.74 3.72 18.51
CA LYS A 112 23.75 4.15 19.92
C LYS A 112 24.17 3.03 20.87
N LEU A 113 23.81 1.79 20.56
CA LEU A 113 24.01 0.63 21.43
C LEU A 113 25.26 -0.18 21.11
N ARG A 114 26.04 0.21 20.08
CA ARG A 114 27.25 -0.52 19.61
C ARG A 114 28.31 -0.86 20.66
N ARG A 115 28.28 -0.21 21.83
CA ARG A 115 29.22 -0.43 22.94
C ARG A 115 28.75 -1.50 23.94
N LEU A 116 27.50 -1.91 23.85
CA LEU A 116 26.94 -2.97 24.69
C LEU A 116 27.27 -4.32 24.05
N THR A 117 27.78 -5.25 24.86
CA THR A 117 28.16 -6.61 24.42
C THR A 117 27.11 -7.66 24.80
N LEU A 118 26.13 -7.29 25.60
CA LEU A 118 25.04 -8.17 26.01
C LEU A 118 23.98 -8.28 24.91
N PRO A 119 23.22 -9.40 24.86
CA PRO A 119 22.07 -9.53 23.98
C PRO A 119 21.07 -8.38 24.19
N ILE A 120 20.68 -7.71 23.10
CA ILE A 120 19.80 -6.54 23.15
C ILE A 120 18.42 -6.91 22.61
N ILE A 121 17.38 -6.67 23.40
CA ILE A 121 15.99 -6.69 22.95
C ILE A 121 15.58 -5.25 22.63
N LEU A 122 15.22 -4.99 21.37
CA LEU A 122 14.74 -3.69 20.92
C LEU A 122 13.21 -3.69 20.87
N LEU A 123 12.60 -2.75 21.59
CA LEU A 123 11.17 -2.48 21.53
C LEU A 123 10.90 -1.26 20.66
N LEU A 124 10.06 -1.44 19.64
CA LEU A 124 9.55 -0.41 18.76
C LEU A 124 8.12 -0.10 19.16
N LEU A 125 7.77 1.18 19.27
CA LEU A 125 6.38 1.58 19.49
C LEU A 125 5.70 1.73 18.14
N ASP A 126 4.56 1.07 17.96
CA ASP A 126 3.75 1.26 16.76
C ASP A 126 3.07 2.63 16.79
N ARG A 127 3.55 3.52 15.93
CA ARG A 127 2.94 4.81 15.65
C ARG A 127 2.54 4.94 14.18
N TYR A 128 2.56 3.84 13.43
CA TYR A 128 2.39 3.83 12.00
C TYR A 128 1.17 3.01 11.61
N HIS A 129 0.01 3.65 11.70
CA HIS A 129 -1.32 3.03 11.52
C HIS A 129 -1.69 2.72 10.06
N TYR A 130 -0.77 2.89 9.11
CA TYR A 130 -1.05 2.79 7.67
C TYR A 130 -0.77 1.41 7.07
N VAL A 131 -0.32 0.45 7.89
CA VAL A 131 0.12 -0.88 7.44
C VAL A 131 -0.38 -1.95 8.39
N ASP A 132 -0.67 -3.12 7.85
CA ASP A 132 -1.17 -4.24 8.64
C ASP A 132 -0.04 -4.93 9.42
N PRO A 133 -0.35 -5.61 10.54
CA PRO A 133 0.64 -6.34 11.32
C PRO A 133 1.51 -7.36 10.54
N PRO A 134 1.04 -8.05 9.48
CA PRO A 134 1.89 -8.91 8.66
C PRO A 134 2.97 -8.15 7.89
N GLU A 135 2.68 -6.92 7.46
CA GLU A 135 3.58 -6.09 6.67
C GLU A 135 4.82 -5.67 7.46
N TRP A 136 4.66 -5.38 8.76
CA TRP A 136 5.78 -5.15 9.68
C TRP A 136 6.76 -6.32 9.72
N GLN A 137 6.24 -7.54 9.75
CA GLN A 137 7.05 -8.76 9.82
C GLN A 137 7.76 -9.03 8.48
N THR A 138 7.03 -8.93 7.36
CA THR A 138 7.63 -9.03 6.02
C THR A 138 8.72 -7.99 5.81
N CYS A 139 8.50 -6.77 6.29
CA CYS A 139 9.48 -5.72 6.21
C CYS A 139 10.71 -6.02 7.06
N ALA A 140 10.54 -6.35 8.34
CA ALA A 140 11.66 -6.70 9.24
C ALA A 140 12.53 -7.84 8.70
N GLN A 141 11.92 -8.87 8.09
CA GLN A 141 12.63 -9.98 7.45
C GLN A 141 13.54 -9.54 6.29
N ARG A 142 13.23 -8.43 5.62
CA ARG A 142 14.03 -7.88 4.51
C ARG A 142 15.17 -6.97 4.97
N LEU A 143 15.15 -6.52 6.22
CA LEU A 143 16.11 -5.53 6.73
C LEU A 143 17.29 -6.19 7.43
N PHE A 144 18.50 -5.91 6.95
CA PHE A 144 19.75 -6.36 7.59
C PHE A 144 19.91 -5.84 9.02
N GLY A 145 19.29 -4.70 9.35
CA GLY A 145 19.37 -4.08 10.68
C GLY A 145 18.83 -4.95 11.82
N CYS A 146 17.95 -5.91 11.50
CA CYS A 146 17.35 -6.81 12.49
C CYS A 146 18.36 -7.79 13.11
N GLN A 147 19.42 -8.17 12.38
CA GLN A 147 20.44 -9.11 12.86
C GLN A 147 21.38 -8.52 13.93
N GLN A 148 21.32 -7.19 14.14
CA GLN A 148 22.14 -6.48 15.13
C GLN A 148 21.56 -6.54 16.54
N PHE A 149 20.35 -7.10 16.69
CA PHE A 149 19.64 -7.23 17.95
C PHE A 149 19.35 -8.71 18.19
N HIS A 150 19.26 -9.11 19.46
CA HIS A 150 18.81 -10.45 19.82
C HIS A 150 17.34 -10.64 19.42
N THR A 151 16.51 -9.64 19.73
CA THR A 151 15.08 -9.63 19.39
C THR A 151 14.66 -8.22 19.04
N VAL A 152 13.84 -8.06 18.02
CA VAL A 152 13.12 -6.82 17.73
C VAL A 152 11.64 -7.11 17.84
N ALA A 153 10.95 -6.36 18.69
CA ALA A 153 9.51 -6.48 18.87
C ALA A 153 8.82 -5.13 18.65
N CYS A 154 7.62 -5.17 18.07
CA CYS A 154 6.72 -4.05 17.91
C CYS A 154 5.66 -4.10 19.01
N VAL A 155 5.50 -3.02 19.76
CA VAL A 155 4.50 -2.85 20.80
C VAL A 155 3.36 -2.04 20.21
N THR A 156 2.19 -2.66 20.13
CA THR A 156 0.93 -2.08 19.66
C THR A 156 -0.05 -1.96 20.84
N GLU A 157 -1.21 -1.36 20.61
CA GLU A 157 -2.30 -1.33 21.61
C GLU A 157 -2.85 -2.73 21.92
N GLN A 158 -2.72 -3.67 20.97
CA GLN A 158 -3.22 -5.04 21.08
C GLN A 158 -2.23 -5.99 21.74
N GLY A 159 -0.99 -5.57 21.95
CA GLY A 159 0.05 -6.38 22.58
C GLY A 159 1.43 -6.18 21.96
N THR A 160 2.33 -7.13 22.19
CA THR A 160 3.69 -7.11 21.65
C THR A 160 3.84 -8.18 20.60
N LYS A 161 4.26 -7.81 19.40
CA LYS A 161 4.55 -8.71 18.28
C LYS A 161 6.04 -8.79 18.02
N ILE A 162 6.59 -10.00 17.96
CA ILE A 162 8.00 -10.20 17.63
C ILE A 162 8.16 -10.12 16.11
N LEU A 163 9.02 -9.19 15.66
CA LEU A 163 9.32 -8.99 14.25
C LEU A 163 10.46 -9.90 13.80
N CYS A 164 11.49 -10.04 14.62
CA CYS A 164 12.60 -10.96 14.43
C CYS A 164 13.24 -11.34 15.77
N SER A 165 13.80 -12.55 15.85
CA SER A 165 14.57 -13.02 17.00
C SER A 165 15.63 -14.01 16.55
N ILE A 166 16.80 -14.01 17.20
CA ILE A 166 17.81 -15.07 17.04
C ILE A 166 17.25 -16.40 17.58
N GLU A 167 16.47 -16.34 18.65
CA GLU A 167 15.74 -17.47 19.22
C GLU A 167 14.45 -17.72 18.42
N HIS A 168 14.51 -18.60 17.43
CA HIS A 168 13.39 -18.90 16.52
C HIS A 168 12.11 -19.33 17.24
N GLN A 169 12.24 -19.97 18.41
CA GLN A 169 11.13 -20.40 19.26
C GLN A 169 10.19 -19.25 19.65
N TRP A 170 10.68 -18.01 19.76
CA TRP A 170 9.86 -16.88 20.21
C TRP A 170 8.96 -16.30 19.11
N VAL A 171 9.28 -16.53 17.83
CA VAL A 171 8.51 -15.97 16.71
C VAL A 171 7.17 -16.69 16.52
N PHE A 172 7.02 -17.91 17.05
CA PHE A 172 5.83 -18.76 16.87
C PHE A 172 4.88 -18.79 18.08
N SER A 173 5.17 -18.02 19.14
CA SER A 173 4.43 -18.07 20.40
C SER A 173 3.38 -16.95 20.59
N GLY A 174 3.11 -16.15 19.55
CA GLY A 174 2.25 -14.96 19.64
C GLY A 174 1.19 -14.90 18.55
#